data_AF-A0A954Q0X4-F1
#
_entry.id   AF-A0A954Q0X4-F1
#
_cell.length_a   1.000
_cell.length_b   1.000
_cell.length_c   1.000
_cell.angle_alpha   90.00
_cell.angle_beta   90.00
_cell.angle_gamma   90.00
#
_symmetry.space_group_name_H-M   'P 1'
#
loop_
_entity.id
_entity.type
_entity.pdbx_description
1 polymer ?
#
loop_
_entity_poly.entity_id
_entity_poly.type
_entity_poly.pdbx_seq_one_letter_code
_entity_poly.pdbx_strand_id
1 'polypeptide(L)'
;MKCVDLFRFVSGLICLAVAVMVSADPVNAEDWPQWRGVRRDAKINDSTLVDKLPEGRIPLRWSVPVGPGYSGPTVSNGAVYLSDRQGESPKIVERILCFDAQSGI
;
A
#
# COMPACT_ATOMS: atom_id res chain seq x y z
N MET A 1 -18.82 -47.89 10.81
CA MET A 1 -18.11 -46.59 10.63
C MET A 1 -17.68 -46.12 12.01
N LYS A 2 -16.37 -46.05 12.27
CA LYS A 2 -15.86 -45.87 13.64
C LYS A 2 -15.60 -44.39 13.93
N CYS A 3 -15.94 -43.97 15.14
CA CYS A 3 -15.74 -42.61 15.69
C CYS A 3 -14.30 -42.07 15.50
N VAL A 4 -13.32 -42.96 15.34
CA VAL A 4 -11.90 -42.67 15.11
C VAL A 4 -11.64 -42.08 13.71
N ASP A 5 -12.41 -42.48 12.69
CA ASP A 5 -12.24 -42.02 11.32
C ASP A 5 -12.77 -40.58 11.17
N LEU A 6 -13.86 -40.25 11.87
CA LEU A 6 -14.42 -38.90 11.93
C LEU A 6 -13.46 -37.93 12.65
N PHE A 7 -12.83 -38.37 13.75
CA PHE A 7 -11.88 -37.54 14.50
C PHE A 7 -10.61 -37.24 13.68
N ARG A 8 -10.11 -38.24 12.93
CA ARG A 8 -8.97 -38.07 12.00
C ARG A 8 -9.31 -37.12 10.85
N PHE A 9 -10.53 -37.20 10.32
CA PHE A 9 -10.99 -36.34 9.23
C PHE A 9 -11.13 -34.87 9.67
N VAL A 10 -11.74 -34.63 10.83
CA VAL A 10 -11.91 -33.28 11.40
C VAL A 10 -10.55 -32.67 11.77
N SER A 11 -9.66 -33.43 12.40
CA SER A 11 -8.30 -32.96 12.69
C SER A 11 -7.52 -32.61 11.43
N GLY A 12 -7.65 -33.40 10.35
CA GLY A 12 -7.01 -33.12 9.06
C GLY A 12 -7.52 -31.82 8.42
N LEU A 13 -8.82 -31.57 8.47
CA LEU A 13 -9.43 -30.33 7.96
C LEU A 13 -8.98 -29.10 8.76
N ILE A 14 -8.88 -29.20 10.08
CA ILE A 14 -8.39 -28.11 10.94
C ILE A 14 -6.92 -27.81 10.63
N CYS A 15 -6.06 -28.84 10.53
CA CYS A 15 -4.65 -28.67 10.17
C CYS A 15 -4.49 -28.02 8.78
N LEU A 16 -5.32 -28.42 7.80
CA LEU A 16 -5.30 -27.83 6.47
C LEU A 16 -5.75 -26.36 6.48
N ALA A 17 -6.80 -26.03 7.24
CA ALA A 17 -7.28 -24.64 7.36
C ALA A 17 -6.24 -23.72 8.02
N VAL A 18 -5.54 -24.20 9.05
CA VAL A 18 -4.44 -23.45 9.69
C VAL A 18 -3.26 -23.26 8.73
N ALA A 19 -2.90 -24.28 7.94
CA ALA A 19 -1.81 -24.18 6.96
C ALA A 19 -2.11 -23.15 5.85
N VAL A 20 -3.38 -23.02 5.43
CA VAL A 20 -3.81 -22.02 4.44
C VAL A 20 -3.75 -20.58 5.00
N MET A 21 -4.07 -20.37 6.29
CA MET A 21 -3.98 -19.03 6.89
C MET A 21 -2.53 -18.55 7.06
N VAL A 22 -1.57 -19.47 7.24
CA VAL A 22 -0.15 -19.14 7.44
C VAL A 22 0.58 -18.83 6.12
N SER A 23 0.04 -19.24 4.97
CA SER A 23 0.69 -19.11 3.67
C SER A 23 0.33 -17.83 2.90
N ALA A 24 -0.47 -16.94 3.49
CA ALA A 24 -0.69 -15.61 2.94
C ALA A 24 0.47 -14.68 3.34
N ASP A 25 1.56 -14.72 2.56
CA ASP A 25 2.57 -13.66 2.66
C ASP A 25 1.88 -12.32 2.36
N PRO A 26 1.93 -11.33 3.27
CA PRO A 26 1.44 -10.01 2.94
C PRO A 26 2.27 -9.49 1.77
N VAL A 27 1.59 -9.18 0.66
CA VAL A 27 2.19 -8.45 -0.47
C VAL A 27 2.56 -7.07 0.05
N ASN A 28 3.76 -6.96 0.62
CA ASN A 28 4.33 -5.70 1.04
C ASN A 28 5.00 -5.08 -0.18
N ALA A 29 4.26 -4.19 -0.85
CA ALA A 29 4.89 -3.26 -1.77
C ALA A 29 5.99 -2.50 -1.02
N GLU A 30 7.14 -2.31 -1.65
CA GLU A 30 8.25 -1.59 -1.01
C GLU A 30 7.87 -0.13 -0.74
N ASP A 31 8.07 0.31 0.50
CA ASP A 31 7.89 1.70 0.90
C ASP A 31 8.77 2.66 0.07
N TRP A 32 8.34 3.90 -0.07
CA TRP A 32 9.11 4.97 -0.71
C TRP A 32 9.26 6.17 0.23
N PRO A 33 9.97 6.04 1.37
CA PRO A 33 9.90 6.99 2.48
C PRO A 33 10.78 8.25 2.30
N GLN A 34 11.60 8.30 1.24
CA GLN A 34 12.55 9.39 1.01
C GLN A 34 12.83 9.61 -0.47
N TRP A 35 13.53 10.71 -0.77
CA TRP A 35 13.98 11.03 -2.13
C TRP A 35 14.72 9.83 -2.74
N ARG A 36 14.22 9.37 -3.90
CA ARG A 36 14.76 8.23 -4.65
C ARG A 36 14.64 6.87 -3.93
N GLY A 37 13.69 6.72 -3.01
CA GLY A 37 13.34 5.46 -2.37
C GLY A 37 14.28 5.05 -1.24
N VAL A 38 14.06 3.88 -0.64
CA VAL A 38 14.80 3.37 0.53
C VAL A 38 16.31 3.40 0.30
N ARG A 39 16.77 3.02 -0.90
CA ARG A 39 18.21 2.98 -1.26
C ARG A 39 18.74 4.27 -1.90
N ARG A 40 17.90 5.28 -2.13
CA ARG A 40 18.22 6.53 -2.84
C ARG A 40 18.76 6.33 -4.27
N ASP A 41 18.44 5.21 -4.90
CA ASP A 41 18.88 4.85 -6.25
C ASP A 41 17.82 5.12 -7.33
N ALA A 42 16.60 5.50 -6.93
CA ALA A 42 15.43 5.71 -7.78
C ALA A 42 14.99 4.44 -8.52
N LYS A 43 15.19 3.27 -7.91
CA LYS A 43 14.79 1.98 -8.47
C LYS A 43 13.74 1.31 -7.61
N ILE A 44 12.70 0.79 -8.27
CA ILE A 44 11.75 -0.13 -7.67
C ILE A 44 12.38 -1.52 -7.70
N ASN A 45 12.44 -2.19 -6.56
CA ASN A 45 13.00 -3.55 -6.46
C ASN A 45 11.93 -4.64 -6.32
N ASP A 46 10.68 -4.31 -6.62
CA ASP A 46 9.56 -5.24 -6.62
C ASP A 46 9.49 -6.02 -7.94
N SER A 47 9.40 -7.35 -7.86
CA SER A 47 9.27 -8.25 -9.01
C SER A 47 7.88 -8.25 -9.64
N THR A 48 6.90 -7.57 -9.05
CA THR A 48 5.49 -7.55 -9.50
C THR A 48 5.15 -6.40 -10.45
N LEU A 49 6.15 -5.66 -10.92
CA LEU A 49 5.99 -4.63 -11.94
C LEU A 49 5.37 -5.20 -13.21
N VAL A 50 4.33 -4.54 -13.72
CA VAL A 50 3.70 -4.92 -14.98
C VAL A 50 4.52 -4.39 -16.15
N ASP A 51 4.86 -5.26 -17.12
CA ASP A 51 5.57 -4.85 -18.34
C ASP A 51 4.67 -4.06 -19.30
N LYS A 52 3.36 -4.21 -19.16
CA LYS A 52 2.34 -3.52 -19.97
C LYS A 52 1.22 -3.04 -19.07
N LEU A 53 0.82 -1.79 -19.26
CA LEU A 53 -0.39 -1.27 -18.66
C LEU A 53 -1.61 -1.98 -19.26
N PRO A 54 -2.67 -2.22 -18.47
CA PRO A 54 -3.90 -2.80 -18.98
C PRO A 54 -4.49 -1.92 -20.09
N GLU A 55 -5.10 -2.55 -21.09
CA GLU A 55 -5.80 -1.82 -22.15
C GLU A 55 -6.95 -1.00 -21.56
N GLY A 56 -7.15 0.21 -22.07
CA GLY A 56 -8.18 1.13 -21.59
C GLY A 56 -7.70 2.05 -20.46
N ARG A 57 -8.61 2.36 -19.51
CA ARG A 57 -8.37 3.34 -18.45
C ARG A 57 -7.98 2.64 -17.16
N ILE A 58 -6.87 3.06 -16.56
CA ILE A 58 -6.52 2.67 -15.18
C ILE A 58 -7.58 3.26 -14.24
N PRO A 59 -8.29 2.43 -13.45
CA PRO A 59 -9.31 2.92 -12.53
C PRO A 59 -8.68 3.85 -11.49
N LEU A 60 -9.26 5.05 -11.35
CA LEU A 60 -8.88 5.97 -10.29
C LEU A 60 -9.35 5.38 -8.94
N ARG A 61 -8.44 5.21 -7.98
CA ARG A 61 -8.76 4.70 -6.65
C ARG A 61 -9.33 5.79 -5.75
N TRP A 62 -8.62 6.91 -5.66
CA TRP A 62 -9.04 8.10 -4.90
C TRP A 62 -8.32 9.34 -5.42
N SER A 63 -8.83 10.51 -5.05
CA SER A 63 -8.22 11.81 -5.32
C SER A 63 -8.66 12.79 -4.24
N VAL A 64 -7.74 13.65 -3.81
CA VAL A 64 -7.98 14.69 -2.81
C VAL A 64 -7.43 16.03 -3.32
N PRO A 65 -8.14 17.14 -3.11
CA PRO A 65 -7.63 18.45 -3.46
C PRO A 65 -6.47 18.83 -2.52
N VAL A 66 -5.37 19.29 -3.09
CA VAL A 66 -4.20 19.78 -2.35
C VAL A 66 -3.83 21.19 -2.84
N GLY A 67 -3.19 21.96 -1.97
CA GLY A 67 -2.62 23.26 -2.33
C GLY A 67 -1.39 23.11 -3.23
N PRO A 68 -0.85 24.22 -3.75
CA PRO A 68 0.39 24.21 -4.50
C PRO A 68 1.57 23.74 -3.65
N GLY A 69 2.53 23.03 -4.25
CA GLY A 69 3.72 22.50 -3.57
C GLY A 69 4.78 22.07 -4.58
N TYR A 70 6.03 21.92 -4.11
CA TYR A 70 7.15 21.47 -4.95
C TYR A 70 7.61 20.04 -4.64
N SER A 71 7.12 19.44 -3.55
CA SER A 71 7.50 18.08 -3.18
C SER A 71 6.70 17.06 -3.97
N GLY A 72 7.34 15.93 -4.28
CA GLY A 72 6.62 14.72 -4.69
C GLY A 72 6.07 13.98 -3.47
N PRO A 73 5.00 13.18 -3.63
CA PRO A 73 4.49 12.36 -2.54
C PRO A 73 5.50 11.27 -2.14
N THR A 74 5.48 10.91 -0.86
CA THR A 74 6.26 9.80 -0.30
C THR A 74 5.31 8.85 0.42
N VAL A 75 5.59 7.54 0.38
CA VAL A 75 4.73 6.53 0.99
C VAL A 75 5.52 5.76 2.03
N SER A 76 4.98 5.65 3.23
CA SER A 76 5.53 4.76 4.24
C SER A 76 4.45 4.22 5.15
N ASN A 77 4.55 2.93 5.50
CA ASN A 77 3.63 2.26 6.43
C ASN A 77 2.15 2.46 6.08
N GLY A 78 1.81 2.37 4.78
CA GLY A 78 0.44 2.52 4.31
C GLY A 78 -0.11 3.95 4.33
N ALA A 79 0.74 4.97 4.54
CA ALA A 79 0.36 6.37 4.48
C ALA A 79 1.11 7.12 3.36
N VAL A 80 0.40 8.04 2.69
CA VAL A 80 0.95 8.97 1.71
C VAL A 80 1.18 10.31 2.39
N TYR A 81 2.41 10.83 2.33
CA TYR A 81 2.77 12.14 2.83
C TYR A 81 3.10 13.10 1.68
N LEU A 82 2.66 14.35 1.81
CA LEU A 82 2.87 15.39 0.82
C LEU A 82 2.99 16.75 1.51
N SER A 83 3.84 17.65 1.01
CA SER A 83 3.79 19.05 1.46
C SER A 83 2.98 19.91 0.49
N ASP A 84 2.13 20.77 1.03
CA ASP A 84 1.46 21.82 0.28
C ASP A 84 1.54 23.17 1.03
N ARG A 85 1.20 24.25 0.33
CA ARG A 85 1.00 25.56 0.93
C ARG A 85 -0.46 25.97 0.85
N GLN A 86 -0.93 26.67 1.87
CA GLN A 86 -2.28 27.17 2.01
C GLN A 86 -2.28 28.67 2.31
N GLY A 87 -3.38 29.34 1.96
CA GLY A 87 -3.53 30.78 2.11
C GLY A 87 -2.98 31.57 0.91
N GLU A 88 -3.08 32.88 1.03
CA GLU A 88 -2.71 33.85 -0.01
C GLU A 88 -1.78 34.91 0.57
N SER A 89 -1.03 35.60 -0.30
CA SER A 89 -0.13 36.68 0.13
C SER A 89 -0.88 37.73 0.98
N PRO A 90 -0.32 38.18 2.12
CA PRO A 90 1.03 37.87 2.63
C PRO A 90 1.08 36.67 3.59
N LYS A 91 -0.04 35.99 3.86
CA LYS A 91 -0.15 34.92 4.85
C LYS A 91 -0.26 33.55 4.17
N ILE A 92 0.90 33.00 3.83
CA ILE A 92 1.04 31.64 3.31
C ILE A 92 1.59 30.75 4.41
N VAL A 93 1.01 29.56 4.57
CA VAL A 93 1.46 28.54 5.52
C VAL A 93 1.77 27.26 4.77
N GLU A 94 2.96 26.68 5.01
CA GLU A 94 3.30 25.34 4.56
C GLU A 94 2.82 24.31 5.58
N ARG A 95 2.33 23.17 5.10
CA ARG A 95 1.93 22.05 5.95
C ARG A 95 2.33 20.72 5.32
N ILE A 96 2.38 19.69 6.15
CA ILE A 96 2.51 18.30 5.73
C ILE A 96 1.15 17.64 5.85
N LEU A 97 0.71 17.03 4.76
CA LEU A 97 -0.48 16.22 4.65
C LEU A 97 -0.10 14.74 4.86
N CYS A 98 -1.03 13.98 5.42
CA CYS A 98 -0.93 12.54 5.61
C CYS A 98 -2.29 11.94 5.24
N PHE A 99 -2.28 10.95 4.35
CA PHE A 99 -3.48 10.27 3.87
C PHE A 99 -3.28 8.77 3.98
N ASP A 100 -4.33 8.01 4.27
CA ASP A 100 -4.28 6.56 4.08
C ASP A 100 -4.05 6.22 2.60
N ALA A 101 -3.11 5.32 2.31
CA ALA A 101 -2.71 5.01 0.93
C ALA A 101 -3.79 4.29 0.11
N GLN A 102 -4.75 3.62 0.77
CA GLN A 102 -5.80 2.88 0.09
C GLN A 102 -7.05 3.72 -0.18
N SER A 103 -7.37 4.65 0.71
CA SER A 103 -8.62 5.41 0.72
C SER A 103 -8.45 6.91 0.48
N GLY A 104 -7.27 7.46 0.78
CA GLY A 104 -6.98 8.89 0.67
C GLY A 104 -7.59 9.76 1.77
N ILE A 105 -8.09 9.15 2.86
CA ILE A 105 -8.71 9.85 4.01
C ILE A 105 -7.75 9.89 5.19
#